data_AF-A0A1T4P0X2-F1
#
_entry.id   AF-A0A1T4P0X2-F1
#
_cell.length_a   1.000
_cell.length_b   1.000
_cell.length_c   1.000
_cell.angle_alpha   90.00
_cell.angle_beta   90.00
_cell.angle_gamma   90.00
#
_symmetry.space_group_name_H-M   'P 1'
#
loop_
_entity.id
_entity.type
_entity.pdbx_description
1 polymer ?
#
loop_
_entity_poly.entity_id
_entity_poly.type
_entity_poly.pdbx_seq_one_letter_code
_entity_poly.pdbx_strand_id
1 'polypeptide(L)'
;MDDIKRLGSLFGHTGGSFAGLVYDPDGLAPAINTAGGGLRMPLIIEIDEERKSHIMEDQERKLKIRKLIPEECFKLMGLTEDDCQKCREVGCSDTQLYRIAGNGLITNCVELITEHLYKAIYDEAYECTDEGKELILTID
;
A
#
# COMPACT_ATOMS: atom_id res chain seq x y z
N MET A 1 15.86 3.10 -8.82
CA MET A 1 14.75 2.27 -8.34
C MET A 1 14.28 2.94 -7.08
N ASP A 2 13.01 3.31 -7.00
CA ASP A 2 12.45 3.75 -5.72
C ASP A 2 12.48 2.55 -4.79
N ASP A 3 13.19 2.67 -3.67
CA ASP A 3 13.31 1.60 -2.69
C ASP A 3 12.31 1.81 -1.54
N ILE A 4 11.98 0.73 -0.83
CA ILE A 4 11.23 0.83 0.42
C ILE A 4 12.11 1.57 1.44
N LYS A 5 11.75 2.81 1.76
CA LYS A 5 12.46 3.64 2.73
C LYS A 5 11.91 3.43 4.14
N ARG A 6 12.33 2.32 4.77
CA ARG A 6 12.03 2.08 6.19
C ARG A 6 12.94 2.93 7.08
N LEU A 7 12.34 3.81 7.87
CA LEU A 7 13.05 4.69 8.80
C LEU A 7 13.36 4.01 10.14
N GLY A 8 12.48 3.11 10.61
CA GLY A 8 12.70 2.45 11.89
C GLY A 8 11.52 1.64 12.42
N SER A 9 11.49 1.47 13.74
CA SER A 9 10.43 0.79 14.50
C SER A 9 10.18 1.51 15.82
N LEU A 10 8.91 1.71 16.18
CA LEU A 10 8.52 2.29 17.48
C LEU A 10 8.95 1.44 18.68
N PHE A 11 9.15 0.14 18.49
CA PHE A 11 9.45 -0.80 19.57
C PHE A 11 10.95 -1.04 19.77
N GLY A 12 11.82 -0.30 19.07
CA GLY A 12 13.27 -0.36 19.26
C GLY A 12 13.96 -1.63 18.73
N HIS A 13 13.22 -2.58 18.17
CA HIS A 13 13.77 -3.77 17.53
C HIS A 13 13.60 -3.73 16.01
N THR A 14 14.66 -4.10 15.30
CA THR A 14 14.79 -4.00 13.84
C THR A 14 14.14 -5.18 13.08
N GLY A 15 13.83 -6.30 13.74
CA GLY A 15 13.33 -7.52 13.09
C GLY A 15 11.99 -8.06 13.58
N GLY A 16 11.33 -8.84 12.71
CA GLY A 16 10.36 -9.88 13.09
C GLY A 16 8.87 -9.53 13.08
N SER A 17 8.48 -8.27 12.97
CA SER A 17 7.05 -7.90 12.96
C SER A 17 6.77 -6.69 12.09
N PHE A 18 5.64 -6.71 11.38
CA PHE A 18 5.09 -5.54 10.68
C PHE A 18 4.57 -4.47 11.66
N ALA A 19 4.45 -4.79 12.95
CA ALA A 19 3.96 -3.88 13.97
C ALA A 19 4.96 -2.76 14.29
N GLY A 20 4.48 -1.53 14.27
CA GLY A 20 5.23 -0.34 14.70
C GLY A 20 6.31 0.11 13.72
N LEU A 21 6.30 -0.39 12.47
CA LEU A 21 7.28 0.01 11.46
C LEU A 21 6.95 1.40 10.90
N VAL A 22 7.97 2.25 10.81
CA VAL A 22 7.87 3.62 10.32
C VAL A 22 8.60 3.74 8.99
N TYR A 23 7.93 4.36 8.02
CA TYR A 23 8.37 4.54 6.65
C TYR A 23 8.42 6.03 6.28
N ASP A 24 9.27 6.34 5.31
CA ASP A 24 9.32 7.64 4.65
C ASP A 24 8.20 7.72 3.59
N PRO A 25 7.35 8.75 3.59
CA PRO A 25 6.30 8.92 2.59
C PRO A 25 6.85 9.08 1.15
N ASP A 26 8.12 9.50 0.99
CA ASP A 26 8.77 9.64 -0.32
C ASP A 26 9.41 8.33 -0.82
N GLY A 27 9.11 7.19 -0.19
CA GLY A 27 9.56 5.87 -0.61
C GLY A 27 8.42 4.99 -1.12
N LEU A 28 8.76 3.77 -1.55
CA LEU A 28 7.73 2.77 -1.85
C LEU A 28 7.02 2.31 -0.59
N ALA A 29 5.70 2.19 -0.67
CA ALA A 29 4.90 1.60 0.39
C ALA A 29 5.27 0.11 0.59
N PRO A 30 5.28 -0.38 1.84
CA PRO A 30 5.43 -1.81 2.10
C PRO A 30 4.17 -2.57 1.68
N ALA A 31 4.26 -3.90 1.61
CA ALA A 31 3.08 -4.75 1.49
C ALA A 31 2.10 -4.49 2.66
N ILE A 32 0.85 -4.16 2.31
CA ILE A 32 -0.22 -3.95 3.28
C ILE A 32 -0.73 -5.33 3.72
N ASN A 33 -0.74 -5.60 5.03
CA ASN A 33 -1.27 -6.84 5.58
C ASN A 33 -2.70 -6.68 6.08
N THR A 34 -3.38 -7.80 6.33
CA THR A 34 -4.69 -7.86 6.99
C THR A 34 -4.58 -7.37 8.43
N ALA A 35 -4.60 -6.06 8.62
CA ALA A 35 -4.32 -5.50 9.93
C ALA A 35 -5.50 -5.75 10.89
N GLY A 36 -5.35 -6.72 11.79
CA GLY A 36 -6.27 -7.01 12.89
C GLY A 36 -6.03 -6.17 14.15
N GLY A 37 -5.16 -5.15 14.08
CA GLY A 37 -4.74 -4.33 15.22
C GLY A 37 -3.25 -4.48 15.55
N GLY A 38 -2.85 -4.05 16.75
CA GLY A 38 -1.46 -4.16 17.23
C GLY A 38 -0.44 -3.28 16.48
N LEU A 39 -0.87 -2.13 15.94
CA LEU A 39 -0.03 -1.21 15.16
C LEU A 39 0.65 -1.85 13.94
N ARG A 40 0.00 -2.86 13.33
CA ARG A 40 0.50 -3.55 12.11
C ARG A 40 0.30 -2.76 10.82
N MET A 41 -0.52 -1.71 10.87
CA MET A 41 -0.65 -0.76 9.77
C MET A 41 0.65 0.05 9.63
N PRO A 42 1.13 0.30 8.41
CA PRO A 42 2.35 1.07 8.23
C PRO A 42 2.20 2.46 8.82
N LEU A 43 3.26 2.93 9.48
CA LEU A 43 3.36 4.27 10.02
C LEU A 43 4.21 5.11 9.08
N ILE A 44 3.85 6.37 8.93
CA ILE A 44 4.62 7.34 8.14
C ILE A 44 4.99 8.54 8.99
N ILE A 45 6.08 9.20 8.60
CA ILE A 45 6.41 10.52 9.12
C ILE A 45 5.60 11.59 8.37
N GLU A 46 5.21 12.62 9.10
CA GLU A 46 4.49 13.78 8.61
C GLU A 46 5.17 15.03 9.17
N ILE A 47 5.40 16.02 8.31
CA ILE A 47 6.01 17.28 8.72
C ILE A 47 4.91 18.17 9.30
N ASP A 48 5.05 18.53 10.58
CA ASP A 48 4.17 19.51 11.24
C ASP A 48 4.73 20.91 10.98
N GLU A 49 4.27 21.54 9.89
CA GLU A 49 4.72 22.88 9.49
C GLU A 49 4.20 23.99 10.43
N GLU A 50 3.13 23.72 11.19
CA GLU A 50 2.49 24.70 12.06
C GLU A 50 3.23 24.90 13.38
N ARG A 51 3.92 23.86 13.87
CA ARG A 51 4.72 23.93 15.11
C ARG A 51 6.17 24.31 14.85
N LYS A 52 6.41 25.55 14.42
CA LYS A 52 7.75 26.16 14.48
C LYS A 52 8.20 26.23 15.95
N SER A 53 9.25 25.49 16.30
CA SER A 53 9.92 25.63 17.59
C SER A 53 10.30 27.09 17.79
N HIS A 54 9.79 27.72 18.85
CA HIS A 54 10.17 29.09 19.24
C HIS A 54 11.59 29.13 19.88
N ILE A 55 12.35 28.04 19.78
CA ILE A 55 13.64 27.86 20.45
C ILE A 55 14.72 27.74 19.36
N MET A 56 15.37 28.88 19.12
CA MET A 56 16.74 29.12 18.65
C MET A 56 17.29 28.31 17.45
N GLU A 57 17.50 29.06 16.36
CA GLU A 57 18.47 28.95 15.24
C GLU A 57 18.67 27.65 14.43
N ASP A 58 18.30 26.46 14.90
CA ASP A 58 18.25 25.28 14.05
C ASP A 58 16.80 24.99 13.67
N GLN A 59 16.47 25.12 12.38
CA GLN A 59 15.16 24.80 11.81
C GLN A 59 14.90 23.28 11.84
N GLU A 60 14.85 22.67 13.01
CA GLU A 60 14.35 21.30 13.16
C GLU A 60 12.84 21.31 12.95
N ARG A 61 12.43 20.96 11.73
CA ARG A 61 11.04 20.68 11.39
C ARG A 61 10.52 19.63 12.37
N LYS A 62 9.39 19.89 13.02
CA LYS A 62 8.81 18.94 13.96
C LYS A 62 8.17 17.79 13.18
N LEU A 63 8.75 16.60 13.31
CA LEU A 63 8.22 15.38 12.69
C LEU A 63 7.19 14.74 13.61
N LYS A 64 6.07 14.31 13.04
CA LYS A 64 5.04 13.51 13.70
C LYS A 64 4.95 12.15 13.02
N ILE A 65 4.75 11.10 13.81
CA ILE A 65 4.48 9.76 13.28
C ILE A 65 2.97 9.53 13.32
N ARG A 66 2.37 9.11 12.20
CA ARG A 66 0.96 8.72 12.13
C ARG A 66 0.78 7.41 11.38
N LYS A 67 -0.39 6.81 11.56
CA LYS A 67 -0.84 5.67 10.74
C LYS A 67 -1.25 6.18 9.36
N LEU A 68 -1.01 5.37 8.33
CA LEU A 68 -1.78 5.50 7.10
C LEU A 68 -3.27 5.34 7.41
N ILE A 69 -4.11 6.19 6.84
CA ILE A 69 -5.57 6.10 6.97
C ILE A 69 -6.15 5.10 5.96
N PRO A 70 -7.37 4.57 6.17
CA PRO A 70 -7.94 3.57 5.27
C PRO A 70 -8.00 4.01 3.81
N GLU A 71 -8.30 5.27 3.55
CA GLU A 71 -8.37 5.87 2.22
C GLU A 71 -7.02 5.78 1.49
N GLU A 72 -5.92 6.06 2.19
CA GLU A 72 -4.58 5.95 1.63
C GLU A 72 -4.22 4.48 1.35
N CYS A 73 -4.63 3.55 2.23
CA CYS A 73 -4.46 2.12 1.97
C CYS A 73 -5.24 1.65 0.74
N PHE A 74 -6.48 2.13 0.54
CA PHE A 74 -7.27 1.82 -0.65
C PHE A 74 -6.59 2.32 -1.91
N LYS A 75 -6.09 3.56 -1.89
CA LYS A 75 -5.33 4.15 -3.00
C LYS A 75 -4.11 3.34 -3.36
N LEU A 76 -3.35 2.85 -2.36
CA LEU A 76 -2.20 1.96 -2.59
C LEU A 76 -2.59 0.62 -3.24
N MET A 77 -3.81 0.13 -2.99
CA MET A 77 -4.35 -1.07 -3.63
C MET A 77 -5.01 -0.80 -5.00
N GLY A 78 -4.93 0.44 -5.50
CA GLY A 78 -5.53 0.86 -6.77
C GLY A 78 -7.04 1.07 -6.71
N LEU A 79 -7.60 1.29 -5.52
CA LEU A 79 -8.99 1.68 -5.30
C LEU A 79 -9.11 3.20 -5.11
N THR A 80 -10.33 3.72 -5.22
CA THR A 80 -10.60 5.14 -5.06
C THR A 80 -11.00 5.49 -3.62
N GLU A 81 -10.88 6.78 -3.26
CA GLU A 81 -11.38 7.28 -1.98
C GLU A 81 -12.91 7.11 -1.85
N ASP A 82 -13.63 7.21 -2.98
CA ASP A 82 -15.07 6.98 -3.05
C ASP A 82 -15.45 5.52 -2.72
N ASP A 83 -14.63 4.54 -3.13
CA ASP A 83 -14.84 3.14 -2.75
C ASP A 83 -14.68 2.92 -1.25
N CYS A 84 -13.72 3.61 -0.63
CA CYS A 84 -13.54 3.59 0.83
C CYS A 84 -14.74 4.22 1.53
N GLN A 85 -15.23 5.35 1.02
CA GLN A 85 -16.40 6.05 1.57
C GLN A 85 -17.68 5.21 1.46
N LYS A 86 -17.93 4.56 0.32
CA LYS A 86 -19.05 3.61 0.17
C LYS A 86 -18.98 2.48 1.20
N CYS A 87 -17.79 1.93 1.44
CA CYS A 87 -17.63 0.90 2.48
C CYS A 87 -17.98 1.43 3.88
N ARG A 88 -17.60 2.68 4.19
CA ARG A 88 -17.98 3.34 5.44
C ARG A 88 -19.49 3.51 5.57
N GLU A 89 -20.16 3.94 4.50
CA GLU A 89 -21.62 4.17 4.46
C GLU A 89 -22.43 2.88 4.68
N VAL A 90 -21.91 1.74 4.23
CA VAL A 90 -22.49 0.41 4.49
C VAL A 90 -22.28 -0.04 5.96
N GLY A 91 -21.55 0.75 6.76
CA GLY A 91 -21.30 0.51 8.18
C GLY A 91 -19.99 -0.21 8.48
N CYS A 92 -19.02 -0.24 7.56
CA CYS A 92 -17.70 -0.80 7.85
C CYS A 92 -16.91 0.13 8.78
N SER A 93 -16.40 -0.42 9.88
CA SER A 93 -15.45 0.26 10.76
C SER A 93 -14.05 0.38 10.12
N ASP A 94 -13.24 1.32 10.59
CA ASP A 94 -11.84 1.48 10.14
C ASP A 94 -11.05 0.18 10.19
N THR A 95 -11.20 -0.60 11.26
CA THR A 95 -10.55 -1.92 11.40
C THR A 95 -10.96 -2.87 10.28
N GLN A 96 -12.21 -2.84 9.83
CA GLN A 96 -12.66 -3.64 8.71
C GLN A 96 -12.10 -3.11 7.38
N LEU A 97 -12.06 -1.79 7.20
CA LEU A 97 -11.50 -1.18 5.99
C LEU A 97 -10.02 -1.54 5.81
N TYR A 98 -9.20 -1.45 6.87
CA TYR A 98 -7.81 -1.90 6.82
C TYR A 98 -7.69 -3.39 6.45
N ARG A 99 -8.59 -4.23 6.96
CA ARG A 99 -8.62 -5.66 6.62
C ARG A 99 -9.00 -5.90 5.17
N ILE A 100 -9.94 -5.15 4.63
CA ILE A 100 -10.36 -5.23 3.22
C ILE A 100 -9.19 -4.82 2.33
N ALA A 101 -8.54 -3.69 2.61
CA ALA A 101 -7.37 -3.24 1.87
C ALA A 101 -6.23 -4.27 1.93
N GLY A 102 -5.90 -4.79 3.12
CA GLY A 102 -4.82 -5.75 3.30
C GLY A 102 -5.08 -7.16 2.78
N ASN A 103 -6.33 -7.55 2.56
CA ASN A 103 -6.70 -8.80 1.88
C ASN A 103 -6.90 -8.63 0.37
N GLY A 104 -6.97 -7.38 -0.10
CA GLY A 104 -7.25 -7.06 -1.49
C GLY A 104 -6.11 -7.47 -2.42
N LEU A 105 -6.42 -7.56 -3.70
CA LEU A 105 -5.43 -7.59 -4.77
C LEU A 105 -5.29 -6.18 -5.35
N ILE A 106 -4.09 -5.82 -5.80
CA ILE A 106 -3.86 -4.53 -6.46
C ILE A 106 -4.59 -4.55 -7.80
N THR A 107 -5.57 -3.67 -7.96
CA THR A 107 -6.47 -3.65 -9.14
C THR A 107 -5.69 -3.47 -10.44
N ASN A 108 -4.66 -2.61 -10.45
CA ASN A 108 -3.80 -2.39 -11.61
C ASN A 108 -3.14 -3.69 -12.11
N CYS A 109 -2.69 -4.56 -11.20
CA CYS A 109 -2.08 -5.84 -11.59
C CYS A 109 -3.13 -6.79 -12.19
N VAL A 110 -4.33 -6.81 -11.59
CA VAL A 110 -5.44 -7.65 -12.08
C VAL A 110 -5.91 -7.18 -13.45
N GLU A 111 -6.00 -5.88 -13.67
CA GLU A 111 -6.35 -5.28 -14.97
C GLU A 111 -5.37 -5.73 -16.06
N LEU A 112 -4.07 -5.60 -15.82
CA LEU A 112 -3.04 -6.04 -16.77
C LEU A 112 -3.12 -7.54 -17.05
N ILE A 113 -3.19 -8.39 -16.02
CA ILE A 113 -3.31 -9.85 -16.21
C ILE A 113 -4.55 -10.19 -17.04
N THR A 114 -5.67 -9.53 -16.76
CA THR A 114 -6.93 -9.77 -17.46
C THR A 114 -6.87 -9.31 -18.91
N GLU A 115 -6.26 -8.16 -19.19
CA GLU A 115 -6.04 -7.66 -20.55
C GLU A 115 -5.19 -8.65 -21.37
N HIS A 116 -4.10 -9.15 -20.79
CA HIS A 116 -3.20 -10.11 -21.46
C HIS A 116 -3.91 -11.44 -21.71
N LEU A 117 -4.69 -11.91 -20.73
CA LEU A 117 -5.51 -13.11 -20.87
C LEU A 117 -6.57 -12.94 -21.97
N TYR A 118 -7.24 -11.79 -22.02
CA TYR A 118 -8.23 -11.50 -23.05
C TYR A 118 -7.61 -11.51 -24.45
N LYS A 119 -6.47 -10.83 -24.64
CA LYS A 119 -5.76 -10.83 -25.93
C LYS A 119 -5.30 -12.24 -26.31
N ALA A 120 -4.76 -13.01 -25.37
CA ALA A 120 -4.33 -14.39 -25.63
C ALA A 120 -5.47 -15.32 -26.10
N ILE A 121 -6.72 -15.05 -25.69
CA ILE A 121 -7.88 -15.87 -26.08
C ILE A 121 -8.47 -15.42 -27.43
N TYR A 122 -8.49 -14.12 -27.72
CA TYR A 122 -9.28 -13.56 -28.82
C TYR A 122 -8.47 -12.91 -29.94
N ASP A 123 -7.20 -12.56 -29.71
CA ASP A 123 -6.33 -11.94 -30.70
C ASP A 123 -5.29 -12.96 -31.18
N GLU A 124 -5.52 -13.54 -32.36
CA GLU A 124 -4.62 -14.53 -32.97
C GLU A 124 -3.23 -13.96 -33.28
N ALA A 125 -3.09 -12.64 -33.37
CA ALA A 125 -1.81 -11.96 -33.60
C ALA A 125 -1.12 -11.53 -32.30
N TYR A 126 -1.75 -11.77 -31.14
CA TYR A 126 -1.18 -11.39 -29.86
C TYR A 126 -0.06 -12.37 -29.46
N GLU A 127 1.17 -11.85 -29.47
CA GLU A 127 2.35 -12.54 -28.95
C GLU A 127 2.71 -11.93 -27.59
N CYS A 128 2.67 -12.74 -26.53
CA CYS A 128 3.14 -12.31 -25.22
C CYS A 128 4.67 -12.21 -25.25
N THR A 129 5.20 -10.98 -25.29
CA THR A 129 6.63 -10.72 -25.37
C THR A 129 7.37 -10.97 -24.05
N ASP A 130 6.63 -11.23 -22.97
CA ASP A 130 7.15 -11.11 -21.62
C ASP A 130 7.91 -12.35 -21.14
N GLU A 131 7.74 -13.52 -21.77
CA GLU A 131 8.63 -14.66 -21.56
C GLU A 131 8.72 -15.54 -22.81
N GLY A 132 9.92 -15.99 -23.17
CA GLY A 132 10.17 -17.08 -24.13
C GLY A 132 9.71 -18.46 -23.61
N LYS A 133 8.50 -18.54 -23.07
CA LYS A 133 7.88 -19.77 -22.61
C LYS A 133 6.58 -20.00 -23.38
N GLU A 134 6.58 -21.09 -24.12
CA GLU A 134 5.40 -21.70 -24.72
C GLU A 134 4.38 -22.00 -23.60
N LEU A 135 3.30 -21.22 -23.54
CA LEU A 135 2.15 -21.53 -22.69
C LEU A 135 1.38 -22.68 -23.32
N ILE A 136 1.80 -23.91 -23.04
CA ILE A 136 1.02 -25.11 -23.32
C ILE A 136 -0.10 -25.19 -22.28
N LEU A 137 -1.22 -24.51 -22.54
CA LEU A 137 -2.47 -24.75 -21.83
C LEU A 137 -3.23 -25.86 -22.56
N THR A 138 -2.83 -27.11 -22.34
CA THR A 138 -3.69 -28.27 -22.63
C THR A 138 -4.75 -28.36 -21.55
N ILE A 139 -5.98 -28.02 -21.90
CA ILE A 139 -7.16 -28.41 -21.14
C ILE A 139 -7.51 -29.82 -21.62
N ASP A 140 -7.19 -30.82 -20.80
CA ASP A 140 -7.67 -32.20 -20.98
C ASP A 140 -9.14 -32.32 -20.54
#